data_AF-A0A3D2W4V8-F1
#
_entry.id   AF-A0A3D2W4V8-F1
#
_cell.length_a   1.000
_cell.length_b   1.000
_cell.length_c   1.000
_cell.angle_alpha   90.00
_cell.angle_beta   90.00
_cell.angle_gamma   90.00
#
_symmetry.space_group_name_H-M   'P 1'
#
loop_
_entity.id
_entity.type
_entity.pdbx_description
1 polymer ?
#
loop_
_entity_poly.entity_id
_entity_poly.type
_entity_poly.pdbx_seq_one_letter_code
_entity_poly.pdbx_strand_id
1 'polypeptide(L)'
;MFINHSCSPNLGVRGERDFIALHDIAPDAELTFDYSITEEEPEWRMECRCGAQNCRGIIGPIQMLPYEIFLRYLPFIGGHFRRVYLRHRSRRTSHANAGALKYVEGVAAPDSKL
;
A
#
# COMPACT_ATOMS: atom_id res chain seq x y z
N MET A 1 15.60 -9.74 3.33
CA MET A 1 14.24 -10.26 3.56
C MET A 1 13.74 -10.83 2.24
N PHE A 2 13.11 -12.00 2.27
CA PHE A 2 12.69 -12.75 1.07
C PHE A 2 11.18 -12.95 1.08
N ILE A 3 10.41 -11.86 1.02
CA ILE A 3 8.94 -11.90 0.91
C ILE A 3 8.60 -11.32 -0.45
N ASN A 4 7.88 -12.08 -1.27
CA ASN A 4 7.58 -11.69 -2.64
C ASN A 4 6.43 -10.68 -2.73
N HIS A 5 6.32 -10.08 -3.91
CA HIS A 5 5.22 -9.18 -4.22
C HIS A 5 3.96 -9.92 -4.64
N SER A 6 2.79 -9.45 -4.16
CA SER A 6 1.49 -9.73 -4.79
C SER A 6 0.63 -8.46 -4.88
N CYS A 7 -0.13 -8.33 -5.96
CA CYS A 7 -1.18 -7.30 -6.10
C CYS A 7 -2.45 -7.64 -5.30
N SER A 8 -2.54 -8.87 -4.78
CA SER A 8 -3.52 -9.30 -3.78
C SER A 8 -2.76 -9.95 -2.61
N PRO A 9 -2.04 -9.14 -1.81
CA PRO A 9 -1.16 -9.65 -0.76
C PRO A 9 -1.95 -10.20 0.43
N ASN A 10 -1.29 -11.05 1.23
CA ASN A 10 -1.79 -11.51 2.52
C ASN A 10 -1.10 -10.82 3.72
N LEU A 11 -0.07 -10.02 3.47
CA LEU A 11 0.60 -9.19 4.46
C LEU A 11 0.44 -7.69 4.17
N GLY A 12 0.31 -6.92 5.25
CA GLY A 12 0.41 -5.46 5.28
C GLY A 12 1.54 -5.00 6.20
N VAL A 13 1.84 -3.70 6.20
CA VAL A 13 2.89 -3.12 7.05
C VAL A 13 2.28 -2.30 8.17
N ARG A 14 2.66 -2.60 9.42
CA ARG A 14 2.31 -1.79 10.59
C ARG A 14 3.58 -1.09 11.10
N GLY A 15 3.47 0.23 11.32
CA GLY A 15 4.64 1.03 11.70
C GLY A 15 5.63 1.15 10.54
N GLU A 16 6.90 0.78 10.78
CA GLU A 16 7.97 0.89 9.78
C GLU A 16 8.49 -0.46 9.28
N ARG A 17 8.37 -1.52 10.07
CA ARG A 17 9.07 -2.79 9.81
C ARG A 17 8.26 -4.06 10.13
N ASP A 18 7.09 -3.92 10.75
CA ASP A 18 6.32 -5.09 11.16
C ASP A 18 5.35 -5.49 10.05
N PHE A 19 5.36 -6.78 9.71
CA PHE A 19 4.30 -7.36 8.90
C PHE A 19 3.14 -7.83 9.76
N ILE A 20 1.93 -7.60 9.27
CA ILE A 20 0.71 -8.13 9.87
C ILE A 20 -0.10 -8.85 8.81
N ALA A 21 -0.76 -9.93 9.21
CA ALA A 21 -1.70 -10.64 8.34
C ALA A 21 -2.91 -9.73 8.04
N LEU A 22 -3.34 -9.72 6.79
CA LEU A 22 -4.55 -8.98 6.36
C LEU A 22 -5.83 -9.79 6.55
N HIS A 23 -5.68 -11.11 6.64
CA HIS A 23 -6.73 -12.12 6.82
C HIS A 23 -6.05 -13.43 7.25
N ASP A 24 -6.84 -14.46 7.58
CA ASP A 24 -6.32 -15.79 7.85
C ASP A 24 -5.46 -16.29 6.68
N ILE A 25 -4.31 -16.88 7.03
CA ILE A 25 -3.33 -17.40 6.07
C ILE A 25 -3.26 -18.91 6.28
N ALA A 26 -3.59 -19.67 5.23
CA ALA A 26 -3.51 -21.12 5.27
C ALA A 26 -2.04 -21.57 5.47
N PRO A 27 -1.81 -22.73 6.11
CA PRO A 27 -0.49 -23.35 6.14
C PRO A 27 0.08 -23.45 4.72
N ASP A 28 1.40 -23.25 4.60
CA ASP A 28 2.16 -23.32 3.36
C ASP A 28 1.80 -22.29 2.28
N ALA A 29 0.85 -21.39 2.53
CA ALA A 29 0.59 -20.26 1.64
C ALA A 29 1.79 -19.30 1.64
N GLU A 30 2.22 -18.89 0.44
CA GLU A 30 3.30 -17.93 0.30
C GLU A 30 2.93 -16.59 0.95
N LEU A 31 3.84 -16.07 1.77
CA LEU A 31 3.70 -14.74 2.34
C LEU A 31 4.07 -13.68 1.29
N THR A 32 3.17 -12.73 1.07
CA THR A 32 3.35 -11.69 0.06
C THR A 32 2.86 -10.33 0.55
N PHE A 33 3.51 -9.26 0.11
CA PHE A 33 3.08 -7.88 0.38
C PHE A 33 3.14 -7.01 -0.87
N ASP A 34 2.46 -5.85 -0.84
CA ASP A 34 2.54 -4.91 -1.94
C ASP A 34 3.77 -4.00 -1.78
N TYR A 35 4.82 -4.21 -2.59
CA TYR A 35 6.06 -3.42 -2.49
C TYR A 35 5.82 -1.91 -2.69
N SER A 36 4.75 -1.53 -3.40
CA SER A 36 4.39 -0.13 -3.58
C SER A 36 4.13 0.60 -2.25
N ILE A 37 3.84 -0.10 -1.15
CA ILE A 37 3.58 0.56 0.15
C ILE A 37 4.85 0.86 0.95
N THR A 38 6.03 0.46 0.44
CA THR A 38 7.34 0.64 1.09
C THR A 38 8.38 1.28 0.17
N GLU A 39 7.98 1.77 -1.00
CA GLU A 39 8.86 2.39 -1.98
C GLU A 39 8.34 3.79 -2.33
N GLU A 40 9.24 4.76 -2.44
CA GLU A 40 8.92 6.14 -2.80
C GLU A 40 9.75 6.69 -3.95
N GLU A 41 10.75 5.95 -4.44
CA GLU A 41 11.64 6.41 -5.48
C GLU A 41 10.91 6.52 -6.84
N PRO A 42 10.85 7.71 -7.45
CA PRO A 42 10.01 7.96 -8.63
C PRO A 42 10.33 7.08 -9.84
N GLU A 43 11.55 6.60 -9.97
CA GLU A 43 12.05 5.79 -11.08
C GLU A 43 11.95 4.29 -10.83
N TRP A 44 11.71 3.85 -9.59
CA TRP A 44 11.67 2.43 -9.26
C TRP A 44 10.48 1.73 -9.90
N ARG A 45 10.72 0.70 -10.72
CA ARG A 45 9.67 -0.09 -11.38
C ARG A 45 10.07 -1.55 -11.43
N MET A 46 9.07 -2.42 -11.46
CA MET A 46 9.27 -3.86 -11.61
C MET A 46 8.13 -4.49 -12.41
N GLU A 47 8.48 -5.39 -13.34
CA GLU A 47 7.51 -6.28 -13.97
C GLU A 47 6.92 -7.24 -12.93
N CYS A 48 5.60 -7.27 -12.82
CA CYS A 48 4.86 -8.09 -11.87
C CYS A 48 4.30 -9.33 -12.53
N ARG A 49 4.60 -10.48 -11.93
CA ARG A 49 4.13 -11.81 -12.37
C ARG A 49 3.47 -12.59 -11.23
N CYS A 50 2.86 -11.88 -10.28
CA CYS A 50 2.31 -12.47 -9.05
C CYS A 50 1.09 -13.40 -9.25
N GLY A 51 0.50 -13.44 -10.45
CA GLY A 51 -0.62 -14.33 -10.77
C GLY A 51 -1.98 -13.92 -10.18
N ALA A 52 -2.06 -12.86 -9.38
CA ALA A 52 -3.34 -12.36 -8.86
C ALA A 52 -4.26 -11.89 -10.01
N GLN A 53 -5.58 -12.10 -9.87
CA GLN A 53 -6.56 -11.68 -10.88
C GLN A 53 -6.53 -10.18 -11.16
N ASN A 54 -6.16 -9.38 -10.15
CA ASN A 54 -5.97 -7.94 -10.22
C ASN A 54 -4.49 -7.53 -10.39
N CYS A 55 -3.65 -8.40 -10.98
CA CYS A 55 -2.25 -8.08 -11.23
C CYS A 55 -2.11 -6.78 -12.04
N ARG A 56 -1.28 -5.85 -11.55
CA ARG A 56 -1.04 -4.55 -12.19
C ARG A 56 -0.09 -4.62 -13.39
N GLY A 57 0.57 -5.76 -13.61
CA GLY A 57 1.56 -5.98 -14.68
C GLY A 57 2.89 -5.27 -14.45
N ILE A 58 2.87 -3.99 -14.06
CA ILE A 58 4.03 -3.23 -13.61
C ILE A 58 3.68 -2.57 -12.27
N ILE A 59 4.57 -2.70 -11.29
CA ILE A 59 4.44 -1.97 -10.02
C ILE A 59 5.52 -0.89 -9.93
N GLY A 60 5.25 0.11 -9.09
CA GLY A 60 6.12 1.24 -8.85
C GLY A 60 5.97 1.77 -7.41
N PRO A 61 6.47 2.98 -7.13
CA PRO A 61 6.45 3.55 -5.80
C PRO A 61 5.03 3.94 -5.39
N ILE A 62 4.84 4.28 -4.13
CA ILE A 62 3.52 4.50 -3.54
C ILE A 62 2.67 5.51 -4.32
N GLN A 63 3.29 6.54 -4.88
CA GLN A 63 2.68 7.62 -5.67
C GLN A 63 1.92 7.10 -6.90
N MET A 64 2.25 5.90 -7.38
CA MET A 64 1.58 5.23 -8.50
C MET A 64 0.40 4.36 -8.09
N LEU A 65 0.19 4.10 -6.79
CA LEU A 65 -0.95 3.32 -6.37
C LEU A 65 -2.25 4.00 -6.81
N PRO A 66 -3.15 3.26 -7.49
CA PRO A 66 -4.51 3.72 -7.70
C PRO A 66 -5.15 4.12 -6.37
N TYR A 67 -5.98 5.16 -6.38
CA TYR A 67 -6.46 5.80 -5.15
C TYR A 67 -7.30 4.85 -4.30
N GLU A 68 -8.12 4.05 -4.96
CA GLU A 68 -8.93 3.00 -4.37
C GLU A 68 -8.09 1.93 -3.68
N ILE A 69 -6.92 1.59 -4.23
CA ILE A 69 -5.99 0.64 -3.61
C ILE A 69 -5.29 1.30 -2.42
N PHE A 70 -4.84 2.56 -2.56
CA PHE A 70 -4.26 3.32 -1.46
C PHE A 70 -5.21 3.41 -0.26
N LEU A 71 -6.49 3.72 -0.49
CA LEU A 71 -7.50 3.78 0.58
C LEU A 71 -7.70 2.43 1.26
N ARG A 72 -7.73 1.33 0.50
CA ARG A 72 -7.83 -0.03 1.05
C ARG A 72 -6.65 -0.37 1.95
N TYR A 73 -5.45 0.02 1.55
CA TYR A 73 -4.23 -0.25 2.32
C TYR A 73 -3.96 0.76 3.42
N LEU A 74 -4.73 1.84 3.56
CA LEU A 74 -4.43 2.93 4.48
C LEU A 74 -4.05 2.51 5.92
N PRO A 75 -4.74 1.53 6.55
CA PRO A 75 -4.34 0.95 7.84
C PRO A 75 -2.93 0.33 7.88
N PHE A 76 -2.47 -0.15 6.73
CA PHE A 76 -1.33 -1.04 6.52
C PHE A 76 -0.19 -0.38 5.72
N ILE A 77 -0.22 0.94 5.60
CA ILE A 77 0.84 1.74 5.01
C ILE A 77 1.57 2.47 6.14
N GLY A 78 2.90 2.42 6.15
CA GLY A 78 3.71 3.19 7.10
C GLY A 78 3.42 4.70 7.03
N GLY A 79 3.43 5.38 8.17
CA GLY A 79 3.03 6.78 8.27
C GLY A 79 3.80 7.73 7.34
N HIS A 80 5.08 7.43 7.08
CA HIS A 80 5.91 8.11 6.08
C HIS A 80 5.31 8.02 4.68
N PHE A 81 5.10 6.81 4.18
CA PHE A 81 4.58 6.58 2.83
C PHE A 81 3.16 7.14 2.65
N ARG A 82 2.30 7.10 3.70
CA ARG A 82 1.00 7.79 3.66
C ARG A 82 1.15 9.28 3.34
N ARG A 83 2.08 9.97 4.01
CA ARG A 83 2.34 11.41 3.77
C ARG A 83 2.87 11.67 2.36
N VAL A 84 3.75 10.80 1.87
CA VAL A 84 4.34 10.90 0.53
C VAL A 84 3.26 10.81 -0.54
N TYR A 85 2.38 9.80 -0.45
CA TYR A 85 1.26 9.64 -1.36
C TYR A 85 0.36 10.89 -1.40
N LEU A 86 -0.06 11.37 -0.24
CA LEU A 86 -1.00 12.49 -0.13
C LEU A 86 -0.40 13.79 -0.66
N ARG A 87 0.88 14.06 -0.39
CA ARG A 87 1.61 15.22 -0.94
C ARG A 87 1.75 15.14 -2.46
N HIS A 88 2.03 13.96 -3.01
CA HIS A 88 2.08 13.76 -4.45
C HIS A 88 0.71 13.99 -5.09
N ARG A 89 -0.34 13.41 -4.50
CA ARG A 89 -1.71 13.55 -4.99
C ARG A 89 -2.20 14.99 -4.95
N SER A 90 -2.01 15.72 -3.84
CA SER A 90 -2.45 17.11 -3.70
C SER A 90 -1.82 18.04 -4.74
N ARG A 91 -0.57 17.78 -5.14
CA ARG A 91 0.13 18.51 -6.21
C ARG A 91 -0.47 18.24 -7.59
N ARG A 92 -1.01 17.04 -7.83
CA ARG A 92 -1.68 16.70 -9.09
C ARG A 92 -3.15 17.14 -9.12
N THR A 93 -3.79 17.27 -7.96
CA THR A 93 -5.20 17.64 -7.83
C THR A 93 -5.42 19.13 -7.53
N SER A 94 -4.50 20.03 -7.91
CA SER A 94 -4.67 21.49 -7.82
C SER A 94 -5.86 22.07 -8.64
N HIS A 95 -6.72 21.20 -9.20
CA HIS A 95 -8.04 21.54 -9.72
C HIS A 95 -9.24 20.77 -9.08
N ALA A 96 -9.06 19.92 -8.06
CA ALA A 96 -10.21 19.28 -7.40
C ALA A 96 -9.97 18.82 -5.94
N ASN A 97 -10.70 19.47 -5.03
CA ASN A 97 -11.19 19.01 -3.72
C ASN A 97 -10.21 18.71 -2.58
N ALA A 98 -10.09 19.69 -1.68
CA ALA A 98 -9.43 19.67 -0.37
C ALA A 98 -10.02 18.69 0.68
N GLY A 99 -10.94 17.80 0.30
CA GLY A 99 -11.64 16.90 1.23
C GLY A 99 -10.85 15.65 1.64
N ALA A 100 -9.96 15.16 0.78
CA ALA A 100 -9.25 13.89 1.01
C ALA A 100 -8.20 13.96 2.14
N LEU A 101 -7.62 15.14 2.40
CA LEU A 101 -6.57 15.32 3.42
C LEU A 101 -7.12 15.18 4.86
N LYS A 102 -8.38 15.57 5.10
CA LYS A 102 -8.97 15.51 6.45
C LYS A 102 -9.31 14.08 6.91
N TYR A 103 -9.53 13.14 5.99
CA TYR A 103 -9.84 11.75 6.34
C TYR A 103 -8.62 11.03 6.93
N VAL A 104 -7.44 11.30 6.38
CA VAL A 104 -6.20 10.55 6.66
C VAL A 104 -5.51 10.94 7.95
N GLU A 105 -5.71 12.16 8.42
CA GLU A 105 -5.21 12.63 9.73
C GLU A 105 -5.98 12.00 10.91
N GLY A 106 -7.18 11.46 10.67
CA GLY A 106 -8.04 10.86 11.70
C GLY A 106 -8.08 9.33 11.72
N VAL A 107 -7.47 8.63 10.75
CA VAL A 107 -7.45 7.16 10.75
C VAL A 107 -6.33 6.68 11.67
N ALA A 108 -6.66 6.47 12.95
CA ALA A 108 -5.87 5.58 13.80
C ALA A 108 -5.75 4.22 13.09
N ALA A 109 -4.55 3.61 13.13
CA ALA A 109 -4.42 2.21 12.73
C ALA A 109 -5.52 1.42 13.48
N PRO A 110 -6.39 0.68 12.78
CA PRO A 110 -7.41 -0.10 13.45
C PRO A 110 -6.72 -1.02 14.46
N ASP A 111 -7.26 -1.07 15.67
CA ASP A 111 -6.85 -2.04 16.67
C ASP A 111 -6.79 -3.41 16.02
N SER A 112 -5.67 -4.07 16.21
CA SER A 112 -5.35 -5.37 15.62
C SER A 112 -6.26 -6.45 16.18
N LYS A 113 -7.49 -6.53 15.68
CA LYS A 113 -8.41 -7.64 15.80
C LYS A 113 -9.31 -7.69 14.57
N LEU A 114 -8.85 -8.42 13.56
CA LEU A 114 -9.68 -9.29 12.74
C LEU A 114 -9.27 -10.71 13.12
#